data_AF-A0A1A0H5Z3-F1
#
_entry.id   AF-A0A1A0H5Z3-F1
#
_cell.length_a   1.000
_cell.length_b   1.000
_cell.length_c   1.000
_cell.angle_alpha   90.00
_cell.angle_beta   90.00
_cell.angle_gamma   90.00
#
_symmetry.space_group_name_H-M   'P 1'
#
loop_
_entity.id
_entity.type
_entity.pdbx_description
1 polymer ?
#
loop_
_entity_poly.entity_id
_entity_poly.type
_entity_poly.pdbx_seq_one_letter_code
_entity_poly.pdbx_strand_id
1 'polypeptide(L)'
;MLEIEKPVHKIVDEATKGLEQLEVQEKKPKQRKAQSEEEYLEQKRQFAESGPQVNSDDWLFDEDLVSSLDNTKKFDRVHILHACEKAYFIKDYRKCLELIQLGERLFGVELDDDSVNDGLKTDFQNAGRKTRKSTKVERHVVELLHIKEACLKKSEDARLESNDSDKATPALRHDRN
;
A
#
# COMPACT_ATOMS: atom_id res chain seq x y z
N MET A 1 42.80 -52.80 19.62
CA MET A 1 42.57 -51.44 20.15
C MET A 1 41.08 -51.31 20.36
N LEU A 2 40.64 -51.09 21.60
CA LEU A 2 39.22 -50.89 21.94
C LEU A 2 39.02 -49.38 22.08
N GLU A 3 38.23 -48.78 21.18
CA GLU A 3 37.82 -47.38 21.30
C GLU A 3 36.58 -47.30 22.21
N ILE A 4 36.73 -46.54 23.30
CA ILE A 4 35.69 -46.29 24.30
C ILE A 4 34.95 -45.03 23.87
N GLU A 5 33.74 -45.16 23.36
CA GLU A 5 32.86 -44.02 23.10
C GLU A 5 32.35 -43.45 24.44
N LYS A 6 32.67 -42.19 24.73
CA LYS A 6 32.13 -41.48 25.89
C LYS A 6 30.74 -40.91 25.55
N PRO A 7 29.72 -41.10 26.41
CA PRO A 7 28.41 -40.50 26.19
C PRO A 7 28.46 -38.99 26.48
N VAL A 8 28.11 -38.18 25.48
CA VAL A 8 27.90 -36.73 25.61
C VAL A 8 26.54 -36.50 26.25
N HIS A 9 26.51 -36.27 27.56
CA HIS A 9 25.30 -35.81 28.24
C HIS A 9 24.96 -34.38 27.78
N LYS A 10 23.91 -34.24 26.98
CA LYS A 10 23.29 -32.95 26.70
C LYS A 10 22.54 -32.50 27.95
N ILE A 11 23.03 -31.44 28.59
CA ILE A 11 22.28 -30.73 29.64
C ILE A 11 21.23 -29.90 28.91
N VAL A 12 19.95 -30.27 29.10
CA VAL A 12 18.81 -29.58 28.50
C VAL A 12 18.21 -28.69 29.59
N ASP A 13 18.28 -27.37 29.43
CA ASP A 13 17.67 -26.41 30.34
C ASP A 13 16.14 -26.54 30.29
N GLU A 14 15.49 -26.47 31.47
CA GLU A 14 14.04 -26.62 31.65
C GLU A 14 13.22 -25.62 30.79
N ALA A 15 13.82 -24.48 30.43
CA ALA A 15 13.24 -23.47 29.54
C ALA A 15 13.09 -23.92 28.08
N THR A 16 13.81 -24.96 27.64
CA THR A 16 13.81 -25.45 26.25
C THR A 16 12.94 -26.69 26.01
N LYS A 17 12.34 -27.24 27.07
CA LYS A 17 11.50 -28.45 27.05
C LYS A 17 10.25 -28.31 26.14
N GLY A 18 9.77 -27.08 25.93
CA GLY A 18 8.65 -26.79 25.03
C GLY A 18 9.00 -26.77 23.53
N LEU A 19 10.30 -26.75 23.18
CA LEU A 19 10.74 -26.74 21.78
C LEU A 19 10.86 -28.14 21.18
N GLU A 20 11.01 -29.19 22.00
CA GLU A 20 11.19 -30.58 21.53
C GLU A 20 9.95 -31.15 20.82
N GLN A 21 8.78 -30.53 21.00
CA GLN A 21 7.52 -30.95 20.35
C GLN A 21 7.26 -30.25 19.01
N LEU A 22 8.11 -29.29 18.60
CA LEU A 22 8.04 -28.70 17.28
C LEU A 22 8.89 -29.54 16.33
N GLU A 23 8.29 -30.60 15.79
CA GLU A 23 8.82 -31.25 14.59
C GLU A 23 9.02 -30.17 13.51
N VAL A 24 10.27 -29.73 13.35
CA VAL A 24 10.66 -28.86 12.24
C VAL A 24 10.56 -29.73 11.00
N GLN A 25 9.38 -29.76 10.38
CA GLN A 25 9.23 -30.36 9.07
C GLN A 25 10.25 -29.71 8.15
N GLU A 26 11.22 -30.49 7.68
CA GLU A 26 12.22 -30.04 6.72
C GLU A 26 11.49 -29.57 5.45
N LYS A 27 11.32 -28.25 5.34
CA LYS A 27 10.71 -27.66 4.15
C LYS A 27 11.65 -27.92 2.99
N LYS A 28 11.16 -28.65 1.98
CA LYS A 28 11.90 -28.83 0.72
C LYS A 28 12.42 -27.47 0.25
N PRO A 29 13.71 -27.37 -0.14
CA PRO A 29 14.28 -26.12 -0.62
C PRO A 29 13.41 -25.59 -1.75
N LYS A 30 12.99 -24.33 -1.65
CA LYS A 30 12.17 -23.68 -2.68
C LYS A 30 12.97 -23.61 -3.97
N GLN A 31 12.72 -24.55 -4.88
CA GLN A 31 13.27 -24.49 -6.23
C GLN A 31 12.59 -23.36 -6.98
N ARG A 32 13.38 -22.36 -7.40
CA ARG A 32 12.89 -21.29 -8.27
C ARG A 32 12.62 -21.90 -9.64
N LYS A 33 11.50 -21.54 -10.28
CA LYS A 33 11.29 -21.89 -11.69
C LYS A 33 12.41 -21.25 -12.51
N ALA A 34 13.07 -22.05 -13.34
CA ALA A 34 13.96 -21.50 -14.36
C ALA A 34 13.10 -20.73 -15.36
N GLN A 35 13.60 -19.58 -15.81
CA GLN A 35 13.01 -18.83 -16.91
C GLN A 35 13.18 -19.64 -18.20
N SER A 36 12.13 -19.70 -19.02
CA SER A 36 12.23 -20.32 -20.34
C SER A 36 13.02 -19.42 -21.30
N GLU A 37 13.63 -20.03 -22.32
CA GLU A 37 14.36 -19.29 -23.36
C GLU A 37 13.44 -18.30 -24.09
N GLU A 38 12.19 -18.68 -24.33
CA GLU A 38 11.18 -17.83 -24.97
C GLU A 38 10.88 -16.58 -24.13
N GLU A 39 10.70 -16.73 -22.80
CA GLU A 39 10.50 -15.59 -21.89
C GLU A 39 11.72 -14.67 -21.85
N TYR A 40 12.93 -15.23 -21.94
CA TYR A 40 14.17 -14.45 -21.95
C TYR A 40 14.29 -13.62 -23.24
N LEU A 41 14.05 -14.24 -24.40
CA LEU A 41 14.09 -13.55 -25.70
C LEU A 41 13.02 -12.46 -25.79
N GLU A 42 11.83 -12.71 -25.25
CA GLU A 42 10.75 -11.73 -25.17
C GLU A 42 11.17 -10.51 -24.33
N GLN A 43 11.72 -10.72 -23.14
CA GLN A 43 12.21 -9.63 -22.28
C GLN A 43 13.35 -8.85 -22.94
N LYS A 44 14.25 -9.54 -23.65
CA LYS A 44 15.34 -8.91 -24.38
C LYS A 44 14.80 -8.05 -25.54
N ARG A 45 13.77 -8.51 -26.24
CA ARG A 45 13.10 -7.72 -27.29
C ARG A 45 12.46 -6.48 -26.71
N GLN A 46 11.69 -6.62 -25.63
CA GLN A 46 11.06 -5.50 -24.93
C GLN A 46 12.09 -4.46 -24.49
N PHE A 47 13.20 -4.91 -23.89
CA PHE A 47 14.27 -4.01 -23.47
C PHE A 47 14.91 -3.26 -24.65
N ALA A 48 15.11 -3.91 -25.79
CA ALA A 48 15.67 -3.27 -26.99
C ALA A 48 14.69 -2.26 -27.63
N GLU A 49 13.38 -2.51 -27.50
CA GLU A 49 12.33 -1.69 -28.09
C GLU A 49 11.98 -0.46 -27.24
N SER A 50 11.70 -0.66 -25.95
CA SER A 50 11.29 0.44 -25.04
C SER A 50 12.46 1.09 -24.31
N GLY A 51 13.59 0.38 -24.18
CA GLY A 51 14.67 0.80 -23.31
C GLY A 51 14.34 0.68 -21.82
N PRO A 52 15.28 1.10 -20.94
CA PRO A 52 15.03 1.19 -19.51
C PRO A 52 14.04 2.31 -19.21
N GLN A 53 13.06 2.04 -18.34
CA GLN A 53 12.15 3.07 -17.84
C GLN A 53 12.91 4.02 -16.91
N VAL A 54 12.94 5.30 -17.27
CA VAL A 54 13.52 6.37 -16.46
C VAL A 54 12.40 6.99 -15.63
N ASN A 55 12.46 6.83 -14.29
CA ASN A 55 11.51 7.46 -13.38
C ASN A 55 11.92 8.92 -13.17
N SER A 56 11.17 9.85 -13.74
CA SER A 56 11.27 11.29 -13.44
C SER A 56 10.65 11.61 -12.07
N ASP A 57 10.86 12.79 -11.50
CA ASP A 57 10.30 13.14 -10.18
C ASP A 57 8.75 13.11 -10.16
N ASP A 58 8.13 13.40 -11.31
CA ASP A 58 6.67 13.49 -11.49
C ASP A 58 6.07 12.28 -12.21
N TRP A 59 6.82 11.19 -12.34
CA TRP A 59 6.37 9.97 -13.01
C TRP A 59 5.07 9.36 -12.44
N LEU A 60 4.76 9.65 -11.16
CA LEU A 60 3.52 9.22 -10.50
C LEU A 60 2.27 10.01 -10.93
N PHE A 61 2.47 11.16 -11.58
CA PHE A 61 1.42 12.07 -12.01
C PHE A 61 1.34 12.20 -13.53
N ASP A 62 2.12 11.41 -14.26
CA ASP A 62 2.11 11.37 -15.72
C ASP A 62 0.70 11.00 -16.22
N GLU A 63 0.05 11.94 -16.91
CA GLU A 63 -1.34 11.80 -17.34
C GLU A 63 -1.54 10.66 -18.35
N ASP A 64 -0.54 10.41 -19.20
CA ASP A 64 -0.60 9.34 -20.20
C ASP A 64 -0.50 7.96 -19.51
N LEU A 65 0.36 7.85 -18.50
CA LEU A 65 0.48 6.63 -17.70
C LEU A 65 -0.76 6.40 -16.84
N VAL A 66 -1.22 7.44 -16.16
CA VAL A 66 -2.34 7.40 -15.22
C VAL A 66 -3.65 7.07 -15.94
N SER A 67 -3.86 7.59 -17.15
CA SER A 67 -5.04 7.29 -17.96
C SER A 67 -5.05 5.89 -18.59
N SER A 68 -3.89 5.24 -18.72
CA SER A 68 -3.73 3.93 -19.35
C SER A 68 -3.59 2.76 -18.36
N LEU A 69 -3.80 3.01 -17.06
CA LEU A 69 -3.72 2.00 -16.00
C LEU A 69 -4.74 0.87 -16.18
N ASP A 70 -4.28 -0.35 -15.93
CA ASP A 70 -5.06 -1.58 -16.06
C ASP A 70 -5.17 -2.32 -14.70
N ASN A 71 -6.41 -2.53 -14.26
CA ASN A 71 -6.70 -3.24 -13.00
C ASN A 71 -6.20 -4.69 -12.99
N THR A 72 -5.93 -5.32 -14.13
CA THR A 72 -5.35 -6.68 -14.14
C THR A 72 -3.89 -6.66 -13.67
N LYS A 73 -3.16 -5.57 -13.90
CA LYS A 73 -1.75 -5.43 -13.58
C LYS A 73 -1.55 -4.95 -12.15
N LYS A 74 -0.75 -5.71 -11.38
CA LYS A 74 -0.44 -5.34 -9.99
C LYS A 74 0.25 -3.98 -9.90
N PHE A 75 1.17 -3.72 -10.83
CA PHE A 75 1.93 -2.48 -10.84
C PHE A 75 1.00 -1.27 -10.93
N ASP A 76 0.07 -1.30 -11.88
CA ASP A 76 -0.89 -0.23 -12.13
C ASP A 76 -1.81 0.04 -10.93
N ARG A 77 -2.31 -1.03 -10.28
CA ARG A 77 -3.09 -0.91 -9.05
C ARG A 77 -2.30 -0.26 -7.90
N VAL A 78 -1.00 -0.52 -7.81
CA VAL A 78 -0.12 0.08 -6.79
C VAL A 78 0.28 1.51 -7.19
N HIS A 79 0.42 1.77 -8.49
CA HIS A 79 0.78 3.08 -9.02
C HIS A 79 -0.26 4.13 -8.64
N ILE A 80 -1.55 3.84 -8.85
CA ILE A 80 -2.62 4.78 -8.50
C ILE A 80 -2.66 5.07 -6.99
N LEU A 81 -2.41 4.06 -6.15
CA LEU A 81 -2.35 4.25 -4.69
C LEU A 81 -1.20 5.18 -4.30
N HIS A 82 0.01 4.91 -4.80
CA HIS A 82 1.16 5.76 -4.52
C HIS A 82 0.98 7.19 -5.06
N ALA A 83 0.29 7.36 -6.20
CA ALA A 83 -0.05 8.68 -6.72
C ALA A 83 -0.99 9.42 -5.76
N CYS A 84 -2.03 8.76 -5.25
CA CYS A 84 -2.93 9.32 -4.24
C CYS A 84 -2.18 9.70 -2.95
N GLU A 85 -1.32 8.81 -2.45
CA GLU A 85 -0.51 9.05 -1.25
C GLU A 85 0.43 10.24 -1.45
N LYS A 86 1.15 10.31 -2.58
CA LYS A 86 2.05 11.44 -2.90
C LYS A 86 1.26 12.74 -2.91
N ALA A 87 0.11 12.79 -3.58
CA ALA A 87 -0.76 13.97 -3.63
C ALA A 87 -1.22 14.41 -2.22
N TYR A 88 -1.60 13.46 -1.36
CA TYR A 88 -1.94 13.73 0.03
C TYR A 88 -0.77 14.32 0.82
N PHE A 89 0.43 13.74 0.71
CA PHE A 89 1.61 14.20 1.45
C PHE A 89 2.11 15.58 1.00
N ILE A 90 2.00 15.92 -0.28
CA ILE A 90 2.30 17.27 -0.79
C ILE A 90 1.18 18.27 -0.49
N LYS A 91 0.11 17.85 0.20
CA LYS A 91 -1.08 18.64 0.56
C LYS A 91 -1.89 19.14 -0.64
N ASP A 92 -1.72 18.52 -1.80
CA ASP A 92 -2.58 18.76 -2.95
C ASP A 92 -3.83 17.87 -2.84
N TYR A 93 -4.74 18.26 -1.95
CA TYR A 93 -5.95 17.49 -1.67
C TYR A 93 -6.91 17.46 -2.87
N ARG A 94 -6.86 18.48 -3.74
CA ARG A 94 -7.65 18.49 -4.97
C ARG A 94 -7.17 17.38 -5.90
N LYS A 95 -5.86 17.33 -6.18
CA LYS A 95 -5.28 16.27 -7.01
C LYS A 95 -5.47 14.89 -6.37
N CYS A 96 -5.37 14.78 -5.05
CA CYS A 96 -5.68 13.56 -4.31
C CYS A 96 -7.07 13.03 -4.66
N LEU A 97 -8.09 13.88 -4.57
CA LEU A 97 -9.48 13.51 -4.86
C LEU A 97 -9.69 13.16 -6.34
N GLU A 98 -9.06 13.89 -7.27
CA GLU A 98 -9.09 13.56 -8.71
C GLU A 98 -8.49 12.16 -9.00
N LEU A 99 -7.36 11.84 -8.34
CA LEU A 99 -6.72 10.52 -8.47
C LEU A 99 -7.55 9.42 -7.79
N ILE A 100 -8.22 9.72 -6.68
CA ILE A 100 -9.14 8.77 -6.03
C ILE A 100 -10.30 8.41 -6.98
N GLN A 101 -10.91 9.37 -7.65
CA GLN A 101 -11.98 9.10 -8.63
C GLN A 101 -11.51 8.24 -9.80
N LEU A 102 -10.24 8.36 -10.19
CA LEU A 102 -9.66 7.46 -11.16
C LEU A 102 -9.42 6.07 -10.59
N GLY A 103 -8.96 5.96 -9.34
CA GLY A 103 -8.85 4.70 -8.61
C GLY A 103 -10.19 3.98 -8.46
N GLU A 104 -11.27 4.70 -8.16
CA GLU A 104 -12.65 4.20 -8.11
C GLU A 104 -13.03 3.55 -9.44
N ARG A 105 -12.79 4.24 -10.56
CA ARG A 105 -13.03 3.70 -11.91
C ARG A 105 -12.14 2.49 -12.23
N LEU A 106 -10.87 2.52 -11.82
CA LEU A 106 -9.92 1.43 -12.04
C LEU A 106 -10.36 0.16 -11.31
N PHE A 107 -10.79 0.29 -10.05
CA PHE A 107 -11.22 -0.84 -9.23
C PHE A 107 -12.69 -1.22 -9.46
N GLY A 108 -13.48 -0.37 -10.12
CA GLY A 108 -14.92 -0.58 -10.34
C GLY A 108 -15.72 -0.46 -9.04
N VAL A 109 -15.36 0.51 -8.19
CA VAL A 109 -15.97 0.75 -6.87
C VAL A 109 -16.44 2.19 -6.77
N GLU A 110 -17.48 2.42 -5.96
CA GLU A 110 -17.98 3.75 -5.62
C GLU A 110 -17.80 3.93 -4.11
N LEU A 111 -17.00 4.91 -3.68
CA LEU A 111 -16.69 5.10 -2.25
C LEU A 111 -17.47 6.26 -1.62
N ASP A 112 -18.51 6.76 -2.29
CA ASP A 112 -19.38 7.84 -1.76
C ASP A 112 -20.53 7.31 -0.86
N ASP A 113 -20.76 5.99 -0.84
CA ASP A 113 -21.81 5.37 -0.02
C ASP A 113 -21.23 4.81 1.29
N ASP A 114 -21.48 5.51 2.39
CA ASP A 114 -21.03 5.14 3.74
C ASP A 114 -21.51 3.74 4.18
N SER A 115 -22.71 3.31 3.75
CA SER A 115 -23.25 2.00 4.11
C SER A 115 -22.50 0.85 3.43
N VAL A 116 -22.02 1.06 2.20
CA VAL A 116 -21.22 0.07 1.46
C VAL A 116 -19.78 0.05 2.00
N ASN A 117 -19.26 1.22 2.34
CA ASN A 117 -17.91 1.40 2.88
C ASN A 117 -17.72 0.69 4.23
N ASP A 118 -18.69 0.77 5.13
CA ASP A 118 -18.65 0.06 6.42
C ASP A 118 -18.69 -1.47 6.25
N GLY A 119 -19.44 -1.95 5.25
CA GLY A 119 -19.42 -3.35 4.84
C GLY A 119 -18.03 -3.81 4.39
N LEU A 120 -17.39 -3.04 3.51
CA LEU A 120 -16.03 -3.34 3.02
C LEU A 120 -14.99 -3.38 4.15
N LYS A 121 -15.05 -2.43 5.10
CA LYS A 121 -14.14 -2.38 6.25
C LYS A 121 -14.35 -3.59 7.18
N THR A 122 -15.59 -3.92 7.48
CA THR A 122 -15.92 -5.06 8.37
C THR A 122 -15.57 -6.39 7.73
N ASP A 123 -15.88 -6.58 6.44
CA ASP A 123 -15.50 -7.77 5.68
C ASP A 123 -13.98 -7.98 5.64
N PHE A 124 -13.21 -6.92 5.44
CA PHE A 124 -11.75 -6.99 5.46
C PHE A 124 -11.19 -7.35 6.85
N GLN A 125 -11.76 -6.78 7.92
CA GLN A 125 -11.36 -7.12 9.30
C GLN A 125 -11.70 -8.58 9.65
N ASN A 126 -12.85 -9.07 9.19
CA ASN A 126 -13.34 -10.42 9.43
C ASN A 126 -12.62 -11.49 8.58
N ALA A 127 -12.11 -11.13 7.40
CA ALA A 127 -11.46 -12.06 6.47
C ALA A 127 -10.17 -12.71 7.01
N GLY A 128 -9.53 -12.13 8.04
CA GLY A 128 -8.33 -12.68 8.68
C GLY A 128 -7.11 -12.83 7.76
N ARG A 129 -5.95 -13.19 8.31
CA ARG A 129 -4.66 -13.28 7.55
C ARG A 129 -4.59 -14.39 6.49
N LYS A 130 -5.65 -15.17 6.24
CA LYS A 130 -5.59 -16.43 5.47
C LYS A 130 -6.73 -16.61 4.46
N THR A 131 -6.88 -15.73 3.49
CA THR A 131 -7.77 -15.96 2.34
C THR A 131 -7.09 -15.72 1.00
N ARG A 132 -7.41 -16.61 0.05
CA ARG A 132 -6.78 -16.83 -1.26
C ARG A 132 -7.19 -15.73 -2.26
N LYS A 133 -6.23 -14.94 -2.73
CA LYS A 133 -6.23 -14.13 -3.98
C LYS A 133 -7.27 -12.98 -4.13
N SER A 134 -8.48 -13.06 -3.58
CA SER A 134 -9.50 -11.98 -3.61
C SER A 134 -9.12 -10.75 -2.76
N THR A 135 -8.45 -10.99 -1.62
CA THR A 135 -8.05 -9.99 -0.62
C THR A 135 -7.10 -8.89 -1.09
N LYS A 136 -6.45 -9.02 -2.27
CA LYS A 136 -5.45 -8.03 -2.70
C LYS A 136 -6.08 -6.79 -3.32
N VAL A 137 -7.13 -6.96 -4.12
CA VAL A 137 -7.85 -5.82 -4.70
C VAL A 137 -8.69 -5.17 -3.60
N GLU A 138 -9.37 -5.97 -2.77
CA GLU A 138 -10.09 -5.48 -1.58
C GLU A 138 -9.19 -4.64 -0.67
N ARG A 139 -7.95 -5.07 -0.41
CA ARG A 139 -6.98 -4.26 0.35
C ARG A 139 -6.74 -2.90 -0.29
N HIS A 140 -6.49 -2.85 -1.60
CA HIS A 140 -6.23 -1.59 -2.29
C HIS A 140 -7.46 -0.67 -2.26
N VAL A 141 -8.66 -1.23 -2.35
CA VAL A 141 -9.91 -0.47 -2.21
C VAL A 141 -10.03 0.11 -0.80
N VAL A 142 -9.72 -0.67 0.24
CA VAL A 142 -9.72 -0.19 1.63
C VAL A 142 -8.65 0.88 1.86
N GLU A 143 -7.45 0.71 1.30
CA GLU A 143 -6.39 1.73 1.35
C GLU A 143 -6.84 3.02 0.64
N LEU A 144 -7.46 2.92 -0.53
CA LEU A 144 -8.00 4.07 -1.27
C LEU A 144 -9.08 4.81 -0.45
N LEU A 145 -9.98 4.06 0.20
CA LEU A 145 -11.01 4.61 1.08
C LEU A 145 -10.39 5.38 2.25
N HIS A 146 -9.39 4.83 2.92
CA HIS A 146 -8.71 5.53 4.02
C HIS A 146 -8.03 6.83 3.55
N ILE A 147 -7.42 6.83 2.37
CA ILE A 147 -6.82 8.04 1.79
C ILE A 147 -7.91 9.07 1.48
N LYS A 148 -9.06 8.64 0.94
CA LYS A 148 -10.22 9.52 0.67
C LYS A 148 -10.74 10.19 1.94
N GLU A 149 -11.00 9.42 2.99
CA GLU A 149 -11.45 9.93 4.28
C GLU A 149 -10.46 10.94 4.88
N ALA A 150 -9.16 10.64 4.80
CA ALA A 150 -8.11 11.55 5.25
C ALA A 150 -8.03 12.84 4.42
N CYS A 151 -8.11 12.74 3.08
CA CYS A 151 -8.10 13.89 2.17
C CYS A 151 -9.32 14.80 2.41
N LEU A 152 -10.51 14.23 2.59
CA LEU A 152 -11.74 14.99 2.90
C LEU A 152 -11.62 15.71 4.23
N LYS A 153 -11.25 15.00 5.29
CA LYS A 153 -11.07 15.59 6.63
C LYS A 153 -10.05 16.73 6.62
N LYS A 154 -8.91 16.55 5.92
CA LYS A 154 -7.88 17.60 5.85
C LYS A 154 -8.31 18.80 5.00
N SER A 155 -9.10 18.57 3.96
CA SER A 155 -9.69 19.65 3.16
C SER A 155 -10.67 20.49 3.97
N GLU A 156 -11.44 19.86 4.88
CA GLU A 156 -12.34 20.55 5.80
C GLU A 156 -11.57 21.33 6.88
N ASP A 157 -10.58 20.71 7.52
CA ASP A 157 -9.69 21.35 8.50
C ASP A 157 -9.08 22.65 7.91
N ALA A 158 -8.52 22.56 6.70
CA ALA A 158 -7.90 23.70 6.02
C ALA A 158 -8.88 24.84 5.71
N ARG A 159 -10.15 24.52 5.41
CA ARG A 159 -11.21 25.53 5.19
C ARG A 159 -11.62 26.22 6.48
N LEU A 160 -11.59 25.53 7.62
CA LEU A 160 -11.91 26.12 8.91
C LEU A 160 -10.80 27.09 9.36
N GLU A 161 -9.53 26.70 9.20
CA GLU A 161 -8.38 27.55 9.54
C GLU A 161 -8.36 28.86 8.74
N SER A 162 -8.73 28.85 7.45
CA SER A 162 -8.79 30.07 6.64
C SER A 162 -9.87 31.06 7.08
N ASN A 163 -10.93 30.59 7.75
CA ASN A 163 -12.03 31.45 8.19
C ASN A 163 -11.75 32.13 9.55
N ASP A 164 -10.86 31.58 10.38
CA ASP A 164 -10.53 32.16 11.69
C ASP A 164 -9.45 33.26 11.61
N SER A 165 -8.60 33.26 10.58
CA SER A 165 -7.57 34.29 10.36
C SER A 165 -8.13 35.70 10.09
N ASP A 166 -9.41 35.82 9.70
CA ASP A 166 -10.06 37.11 9.42
C ASP A 166 -10.64 37.80 10.67
N LYS A 167 -10.61 37.17 11.86
CA LYS A 167 -11.14 37.77 13.11
C LYS A 167 -10.11 38.50 13.98
N ALA A 168 -8.83 38.52 13.60
CA ALA A 168 -7.78 39.16 14.41
C ALA A 168 -7.37 40.53 13.86
N THR A 169 -8.22 41.55 14.05
CA THR A 169 -7.73 42.95 14.06
C THR A 169 -7.85 43.52 15.48
N PRO A 170 -6.74 43.75 16.20
CA PRO A 170 -6.80 44.34 17.53
C PRO A 170 -7.11 45.84 17.40
N ALA A 171 -8.17 46.28 18.07
CA ALA A 171 -8.51 47.68 18.23
C ALA A 171 -7.35 48.44 18.90
N LEU A 172 -6.58 49.19 18.12
CA LEU A 172 -5.64 50.20 18.60
C LEU A 172 -6.43 51.32 19.26
N ARG A 173 -6.63 51.22 20.58
CA ARG A 173 -7.13 52.33 21.41
C ARG A 173 -6.07 53.44 21.42
N HIS A 174 -6.39 54.53 20.73
CA HIS A 174 -5.75 55.82 20.93
C HIS A 174 -6.42 56.52 22.11
N ASP A 175 -5.93 56.29 23.33
CA ASP A 175 -6.21 57.18 24.44
C ASP A 175 -5.07 58.19 24.54
N ARG A 176 -5.31 59.39 23.98
CA ARG A 176 -4.57 60.61 24.32
C ARG A 176 -5.53 61.52 25.08
N ASN A 177 -5.23 61.74 26.36
CA ASN A 177 -5.43 63.02 27.05
C ASN A 177 -4.48 63.10 28.23
#